data_AF-A0A2M7N9K2-F1
#
_entry.id   AF-A0A2M7N9K2-F1
#
_cell.length_a   1.000
_cell.length_b   1.000
_cell.length_c   1.000
_cell.angle_alpha   90.00
_cell.angle_beta   90.00
_cell.angle_gamma   90.00
#
_symmetry.space_group_name_H-M   'P 1'
#
loop_
_entity.id
_entity.type
_entity.pdbx_description
1 polymer ?
#
loop_
_entity_poly.entity_id
_entity_poly.type
_entity_poly.pdbx_seq_one_letter_code
_entity_poly.pdbx_strand_id
1 'polypeptide(L)' 'ALTYQDRIEKGEYRWQTLGVVDGYLLLLVAHTVQHDEKREVIEIISARRADKKERIHYEENR' A
#
# COMPACT_ATOMS: atom_id res chain seq x y z
N ALA A 1 7.23 5.18 4.04
CA ALA A 1 6.49 4.33 3.08
C ALA A 1 5.89 5.25 2.03
N LEU A 2 5.67 4.77 0.81
CA LEU A 2 5.01 5.54 -0.25
C LEU A 2 3.63 4.96 -0.49
N THR A 3 2.60 5.78 -0.31
CA THR A 3 1.20 5.39 -0.47
C THR A 3 0.58 6.23 -1.58
N TYR A 4 -0.15 5.58 -2.48
CA TYR A 4 -0.92 6.24 -3.51
C TYR A 4 -2.29 5.58 -3.65
N GLN A 5 -3.27 6.38 -4.06
CA GLN A 5 -4.56 5.86 -4.47
C GLN A 5 -4.36 5.13 -5.80
N ASP A 6 -4.80 3.86 -5.88
CA ASP A 6 -4.63 3.00 -7.05
C ASP A 6 -5.87 3.05 -7.96
N ARG A 7 -7.04 2.73 -7.39
CA ARG A 7 -8.31 2.72 -8.13
C ARG A 7 -9.52 2.79 -7.21
N ILE A 8 -10.68 3.06 -7.81
CA ILE A 8 -11.97 2.97 -7.13
C ILE A 8 -12.68 1.71 -7.66
N GLU A 9 -13.12 0.84 -6.76
CA GLU A 9 -13.81 -0.40 -7.11
C GLU A 9 -15.10 -0.50 -6.31
N LYS A 10 -16.26 -0.53 -7.00
CA LYS A 10 -17.59 -0.56 -6.37
C LYS A 10 -17.85 0.55 -5.34
N GLY A 11 -17.21 1.72 -5.54
CA GLY A 11 -17.32 2.86 -4.64
C GLY A 11 -16.33 2.86 -3.48
N GLU A 12 -15.48 1.84 -3.36
CA GLU A 12 -14.40 1.78 -2.37
C GLU A 12 -13.07 2.22 -2.96
N TYR A 13 -12.36 3.08 -2.23
CA TYR A 13 -11.00 3.45 -2.57
C TYR A 13 -10.03 2.33 -2.22
N ARG A 14 -9.30 1.86 -3.24
CA ARG A 14 -8.19 0.93 -3.07
C ARG A 14 -6.87 1.69 -3.12
N TRP A 15 -6.06 1.45 -2.12
CA TRP A 15 -4.76 2.07 -1.93
C TRP A 15 -3.67 1.04 -2.11
N GLN A 16 -2.53 1.49 -2.61
CA GLN A 16 -1.31 0.71 -2.65
C GLN A 16 -0.22 1.42 -1.86
N THR A 17 0.48 0.67 -1.01
CA THR A 17 1.59 1.17 -0.21
C THR A 17 2.85 0.36 -0.47
N LEU A 18 3.94 1.03 -0.86
CA LEU A 18 5.29 0.49 -0.90
C LEU A 18 6.01 0.77 0.42
N GLY A 19 6.51 -0.28 1.07
CA GLY A 19 7.18 -0.16 2.36
C GLY A 19 8.20 -1.28 2.63
N VAL A 20 9.29 -0.91 3.31
CA VAL A 20 10.32 -1.87 3.74
C VAL A 20 9.91 -2.48 5.08
N VAL A 21 9.96 -3.81 5.15
CA VAL A 21 9.75 -4.63 6.36
C VAL A 21 11.07 -5.30 6.72
N ASP A 22 11.35 -5.40 8.03
CA ASP A 22 12.58 -5.95 8.61
C ASP A 22 13.88 -5.34 8.06
N GLY A 23 13.80 -4.12 7.52
CA GLY A 23 14.96 -3.37 7.02
C GLY A 23 15.46 -3.77 5.63
N TYR A 24 14.91 -4.81 4.99
CA TYR A 24 15.39 -5.27 3.67
C TYR A 24 14.29 -5.69 2.68
N LEU A 25 13.11 -6.11 3.15
CA LEU A 25 12.06 -6.62 2.28
C LEU A 25 11.10 -5.50 1.88
N LEU A 26 11.18 -5.04 0.63
CA LEU A 26 10.20 -4.11 0.08
C LEU A 26 8.93 -4.87 -0.35
N LEU A 27 7.80 -4.49 0.23
CA LEU A 27 6.47 -5.01 -0.08
C LEU A 27 5.61 -3.93 -0.74
N LEU A 28 4.79 -4.36 -1.70
CA LEU A 28 3.58 -3.65 -2.12
C LEU A 28 2.39 -4.25 -1.35
N VAL A 29 1.66 -3.39 -0.64
CA VAL A 29 0.45 -3.77 0.11
C VAL A 29 -0.75 -3.06 -0.49
N ALA A 30 -1.69 -3.82 -1.04
CA ALA A 30 -2.99 -3.31 -1.46
C ALA A 30 -3.96 -3.39 -0.28
N HIS A 31 -4.63 -2.29 0.02
CA HIS A 31 -5.54 -2.21 1.16
C HIS A 31 -6.70 -1.24 0.90
N THR A 32 -7.75 -1.37 1.71
CA THR A 32 -8.74 -0.31 1.88
C THR A 32 -8.51 0.38 3.22
N VAL A 33 -9.04 1.60 3.34
CA VAL A 33 -9.09 2.33 4.61
C VAL A 33 -10.54 2.65 4.88
N GLN A 34 -11.04 2.18 6.01
CA GLN A 34 -12.37 2.50 6.53
C GLN A 34 -12.21 3.31 7.81
N HIS A 35 -12.89 4.44 7.89
CA HIS A 35 -12.91 5.26 9.09
C HIS A 35 -14.27 5.09 9.78
N ASP A 36 -14.23 4.55 10.99
CA ASP A 36 -15.35 4.57 11.93
C ASP A 36 -15.04 5.63 13.01
N GLU A 37 -16.05 6.18 13.69
CA GLU A 37 -15.93 7.28 14.65
C GLU A 37 -14.90 7.02 15.78
N LYS A 38 -14.55 5.75 16.00
CA LYS A 38 -13.65 5.31 17.08
C LYS A 38 -12.36 4.65 16.59
N ARG A 39 -12.26 4.31 15.30
CA ARG A 39 -11.12 3.54 14.78
C ARG A 39 -10.97 3.65 13.28
N GLU A 40 -9.72 3.62 12.85
CA GLU A 40 -9.35 3.36 11.47
C GLU A 40 -9.12 1.87 11.29
N VAL A 41 -9.79 1.28 10.30
CA VAL A 41 -9.64 -0.12 9.93
C VAL A 41 -8.95 -0.18 8.58
N ILE A 42 -7.77 -0.82 8.55
CA ILE A 42 -7.03 -1.10 7.32
C ILE A 42 -7.24 -2.57 6.97
N GLU A 43 -7.97 -2.83 5.89
CA GLU A 43 -8.17 -4.20 5.40
C GLU A 43 -7.14 -4.51 4.32
N ILE A 44 -6.24 -5.47 4.60
CA ILE A 44 -5.23 -5.92 3.64
C ILE A 44 -5.90 -6.86 2.63
N ILE A 45 -5.90 -6.46 1.37
CA ILE A 45 -6.38 -7.27 0.25
C ILE A 45 -5.26 -8.18 -0.26
N SER A 46 -4.04 -7.63 -0.37
CA SER A 46 -2.87 -8.40 -0.76
C SER A 46 -1.59 -7.76 -0.23
N ALA A 47 -0.61 -8.61 0.04
CA ALA A 47 0.75 -8.20 0.32
C ALA A 47 1.68 -9.07 -0.51
N ARG A 48 2.53 -8.44 -1.32
CA ARG A 48 3.51 -9.15 -2.14
C ARG A 48 4.83 -8.41 -2.15
N ARG A 49 5.90 -9.13 -2.51
CA ARG A 49 7.18 -8.51 -2.81
C ARG A 49 7.00 -7.48 -3.93
N ALA A 50 7.61 -6.31 -3.75
CA ALA A 50 7.65 -5.29 -4.78
C ALA A 50 8.45 -5.81 -5.98
N ASP A 51 7.98 -5.49 -7.17
CA ASP A 51 8.68 -5.81 -8.40
C ASP A 51 9.84 -4.83 -8.66
N LYS A 52 10.58 -5.04 -9.76
CA LYS A 52 11.73 -4.20 -10.10
C LYS A 52 11.34 -2.74 -10.34
N LYS A 53 10.20 -2.48 -11.01
CA LYS A 53 9.77 -1.12 -11.35
C LYS A 53 9.29 -0.39 -10.08
N GLU A 54 8.52 -1.06 -9.25
CA GLU A 54 8.05 -0.57 -7.96
C GLU A 54 9.21 -0.25 -7.01
N ARG A 55 10.24 -1.10 -7.01
CA ARG A 55 11.47 -0.82 -6.25
C ARG A 55 12.17 0.45 -6.71
N ILE A 56 12.39 0.60 -8.01
CA ILE A 56 13.03 1.80 -8.57
C ILE A 56 12.21 3.04 -8.19
N HIS A 57 10.88 2.99 -8.40
CA HIS A 57 10.00 4.08 -8.03
C HIS A 57 10.08 4.42 -6.54
N TYR A 58 10.14 3.40 -5.66
CA TYR A 58 10.28 3.60 -4.23
C TYR A 58 11.61 4.28 -3.88
N GLU A 59 12.72 3.84 -4.47
CA GLU A 59 14.05 4.39 -4.21
C GLU A 59 14.19 5.83 -4.73
N GLU A 60 13.57 6.17 -5.86
CA GLU A 60 13.57 7.53 -6.43
C GLU A 60 12.74 8.54 -5.63
N ASN A 61 11.74 8.08 -4.89
CA ASN A 61 10.78 8.93 -4.16
C ASN A 61 10.89 8.79 -2.63
N ARG A 62 11.91 8.10 -2.12
CA ARG A 62 12.12 7.88 -0.69
C ARG A 62 12.77 9.05 0.02
#